data_AF-A0A318K261-F1
#
_entry.id   AF-A0A318K261-F1
#
_cell.length_a   1.000
_cell.length_b   1.000
_cell.length_c   1.000
_cell.angle_alpha   90.00
_cell.angle_beta   90.00
_cell.angle_gamma   90.00
#
_symmetry.space_group_name_H-M   'P 1'
#
loop_
_entity.id
_entity.type
_entity.pdbx_description
1 polymer ?
#
loop_
_entity_poly.entity_id
_entity_poly.type
_entity_poly.pdbx_seq_one_letter_code
_entity_poly.pdbx_strand_id
1 'polypeptide(L)'
;MTLTEREERTLATLSDRKGAEWTLFESIAAHLGYAVTPEASEATVIRVLMAIGAQVLIDEALEQGYAELAKIWPEISDEEESREFSRRRAARLAKGGDAE
;
A
#
# COMPACT_ATOMS: atom_id res chain seq x y z
N MET A 1 -12.29 16.14 16.97
CA MET A 1 -11.71 16.19 15.62
C MET A 1 -12.78 15.61 14.70
N THR A 2 -13.29 16.39 13.75
CA THR A 2 -14.32 15.94 12.80
C THR A 2 -13.65 15.52 11.51
N LEU A 3 -14.02 14.34 11.03
CA LEU A 3 -13.59 13.83 9.73
C LEU A 3 -14.17 14.69 8.62
N THR A 4 -13.45 14.76 7.50
CA THR A 4 -13.95 15.31 6.25
C THR A 4 -14.87 14.31 5.55
N GLU A 5 -15.76 14.78 4.67
CA GLU A 5 -16.64 13.89 3.88
C GLU A 5 -15.88 12.85 3.04
N ARG A 6 -14.61 13.13 2.71
CA ARG A 6 -13.75 12.18 2.02
C ARG A 6 -13.31 11.05 2.96
N GLU A 7 -12.85 11.40 4.15
CA GLU A 7 -12.43 10.44 5.17
C GLU A 7 -13.60 9.57 5.64
N GLU A 8 -14.78 10.16 5.84
CA GLU A 8 -16.00 9.44 6.18
C GLU A 8 -16.39 8.43 5.10
N ARG A 9 -16.31 8.79 3.81
CA ARG A 9 -16.56 7.85 2.71
C ARG A 9 -15.57 6.69 2.70
N THR A 10 -14.28 6.96 2.90
CA THR A 10 -13.26 5.91 2.95
C THR A 10 -13.50 4.94 4.10
N LEU A 11 -13.88 5.45 5.28
CA LEU A 11 -14.23 4.60 6.42
C LEU A 11 -15.56 3.85 6.19
N ALA A 12 -16.53 4.48 5.51
CA ALA A 12 -17.78 3.84 5.15
C ALA A 12 -17.57 2.66 4.19
N THR A 13 -16.60 2.73 3.28
CA THR A 13 -16.23 1.59 2.41
C THR A 13 -15.74 0.38 3.23
N LEU A 14 -15.11 0.63 4.38
CA LEU A 14 -14.63 -0.42 5.30
C LEU A 14 -15.64 -0.76 6.42
N SER A 15 -16.84 -0.16 6.38
CA SER A 15 -17.87 -0.43 7.38
C SER A 15 -18.59 -1.76 7.13
N ASP A 16 -18.66 -2.23 5.88
CA ASP A 16 -19.07 -3.59 5.55
C ASP A 16 -17.89 -4.56 5.71
N ARG A 17 -17.80 -5.16 6.90
CA ARG A 17 -16.72 -6.10 7.25
C ARG A 17 -16.84 -7.48 6.58
N LYS A 18 -17.78 -7.65 5.66
CA LYS A 18 -17.96 -8.88 4.87
C LYS A 18 -17.83 -8.63 3.37
N GLY A 19 -17.66 -7.37 2.96
CA GLY A 19 -17.45 -6.98 1.57
C GLY A 19 -16.05 -7.32 1.08
N ALA A 20 -15.88 -7.30 -0.25
CA ALA A 20 -14.59 -7.55 -0.89
C ALA A 20 -13.52 -6.53 -0.45
N GLU A 21 -13.93 -5.30 -0.17
CA GLU A 21 -13.06 -4.21 0.30
C GLU A 21 -12.47 -4.52 1.68
N TRP A 22 -13.23 -5.17 2.56
CA TRP A 22 -12.72 -5.61 3.86
C TRP A 22 -11.74 -6.77 3.71
N THR A 23 -12.04 -7.77 2.87
CA THR A 23 -11.11 -8.88 2.60
C THR A 23 -9.78 -8.37 2.02
N LEU A 24 -9.85 -7.41 1.08
CA LEU A 24 -8.65 -6.77 0.53
C LEU A 24 -7.86 -6.04 1.62
N PHE A 25 -8.57 -5.30 2.48
CA PHE A 25 -7.98 -4.60 3.61
C PHE A 25 -7.28 -5.57 4.59
N GLU A 26 -7.91 -6.69 4.95
CA GLU A 26 -7.32 -7.74 5.79
C GLU A 26 -6.05 -8.33 5.16
N SER A 27 -6.07 -8.60 3.85
CA SER A 27 -4.92 -9.11 3.11
C SER A 27 -3.73 -8.15 3.14
N ILE A 28 -3.98 -6.86 2.87
CA ILE A 28 -2.95 -5.82 2.93
C ILE A 28 -2.43 -5.66 4.36
N ALA A 29 -3.32 -5.67 5.35
CA ALA A 29 -2.97 -5.58 6.76
C ALA A 29 -2.04 -6.73 7.17
N ALA A 30 -2.36 -7.97 6.77
CA ALA A 30 -1.54 -9.14 7.04
C ALA A 30 -0.15 -9.02 6.39
N HIS A 31 -0.07 -8.47 5.18
CA HIS A 31 1.21 -8.20 4.50
C HIS A 31 2.10 -7.21 5.27
N LEU A 32 1.47 -6.27 5.98
CA LEU A 32 2.13 -5.31 6.85
C LEU A 32 2.35 -5.85 8.29
N GLY A 33 2.00 -7.10 8.56
CA GLY A 33 2.18 -7.75 9.87
C GLY A 33 1.06 -7.46 10.88
N TYR A 34 -0.07 -6.89 10.45
CA TYR A 34 -1.23 -6.67 11.29
C TYR A 34 -2.24 -7.81 11.17
N ALA A 35 -2.70 -8.33 12.30
CA ALA A 35 -3.86 -9.21 12.35
C ALA A 35 -5.11 -8.35 12.55
N VAL A 36 -5.92 -8.21 11.49
CA VAL A 36 -7.23 -7.55 11.54
C VAL A 36 -8.28 -8.65 11.53
N THR A 37 -9.23 -8.60 12.46
CA THR A 37 -10.39 -9.49 12.48
C THR A 37 -11.67 -8.67 12.28
N PRO A 38 -12.81 -9.30 11.97
CA PRO A 38 -14.11 -8.63 11.86
C PRO A 38 -14.55 -7.92 13.14
N GLU A 39 -13.93 -8.18 14.28
CA GLU A 39 -14.19 -7.53 15.58
C GLU A 39 -13.17 -6.42 15.89
N ALA A 40 -12.22 -6.15 14.99
CA ALA A 40 -11.19 -5.14 15.19
C ALA A 40 -11.79 -3.77 15.55
N SER A 41 -11.17 -3.10 16.52
CA SER A 41 -11.59 -1.76 16.89
C SER A 41 -11.34 -0.77 15.75
N GLU A 42 -12.12 0.29 15.69
CA GLU A 42 -11.92 1.39 14.72
C GLU A 42 -10.50 1.96 14.80
N ALA A 43 -9.93 2.07 16.01
CA ALA A 43 -8.55 2.48 16.21
C ALA A 43 -7.54 1.53 15.54
N THR A 44 -7.83 0.23 15.47
CA THR A 44 -6.98 -0.75 14.76
C THR A 44 -7.07 -0.53 13.26
N VAL A 45 -8.28 -0.33 12.73
CA VAL A 45 -8.50 -0.03 11.30
C VAL A 45 -7.73 1.23 10.90
N ILE A 46 -7.83 2.30 11.69
CA ILE A 46 -7.12 3.56 11.43
C ILE A 46 -5.60 3.36 11.48
N ARG A 47 -5.06 2.60 12.44
CA ARG A 47 -3.61 2.32 12.49
C ARG A 47 -3.11 1.60 11.26
N VAL A 48 -3.87 0.63 10.75
CA VAL A 48 -3.52 -0.08 9.52
C VAL A 48 -3.59 0.85 8.32
N LEU A 49 -4.65 1.69 8.21
CA LEU A 49 -4.73 2.71 7.16
C LEU A 49 -3.55 3.68 7.20
N MET A 50 -3.14 4.11 8.39
CA MET A 50 -1.94 4.94 8.57
C MET A 50 -0.66 4.21 8.14
N ALA A 51 -0.52 2.93 8.47
CA ALA A 51 0.64 2.13 8.07
C ALA A 51 0.70 1.97 6.54
N ILE A 52 -0.45 1.72 5.90
CA ILE A 52 -0.57 1.69 4.42
C ILE A 52 -0.14 3.03 3.83
N GLY A 53 -0.69 4.14 4.35
CA GLY A 53 -0.34 5.49 3.87
C GLY A 53 1.15 5.80 4.04
N ALA A 54 1.75 5.43 5.16
CA ALA A 54 3.18 5.60 5.39
C ALA A 54 4.02 4.79 4.39
N GLN A 55 3.65 3.54 4.10
CA GLN A 55 4.36 2.72 3.11
C GLN A 55 4.30 3.34 1.71
N VAL A 56 3.14 3.87 1.30
CA VAL A 56 2.99 4.56 0.01
C VAL A 56 3.93 5.77 -0.08
N LEU A 57 3.99 6.60 0.97
CA LEU A 57 4.88 7.77 1.00
C LEU A 57 6.37 7.37 0.96
N ILE A 58 6.74 6.29 1.65
CA ILE A 58 8.11 5.77 1.62
C ILE A 58 8.46 5.29 0.21
N ASP A 59 7.56 4.54 -0.44
CA ASP A 59 7.76 4.07 -1.80
C ASP A 59 7.93 5.23 -2.79
N GLU A 60 7.10 6.27 -2.69
CA GLU A 60 7.20 7.48 -3.52
C GLU A 60 8.53 8.21 -3.29
N ALA A 61 8.97 8.34 -2.04
CA ALA A 61 10.25 8.96 -1.71
C ALA A 61 11.43 8.15 -2.24
N LEU A 62 11.38 6.82 -2.18
CA LEU A 62 12.39 5.94 -2.75
C LEU A 62 12.44 6.07 -4.27
N GLU A 63 11.29 6.10 -4.94
CA GLU A 63 11.21 6.27 -6.39
C GLU A 63 11.82 7.60 -6.85
N GLN A 64 11.52 8.69 -6.13
CA GLN A 64 12.16 9.98 -6.37
C GLN A 64 13.67 9.94 -6.10
N GLY A 65 14.09 9.31 -5.01
CA GLY A 65 15.51 9.14 -4.68
C GLY A 65 16.28 8.38 -5.76
N TYR A 66 15.71 7.30 -6.28
CA TYR A 66 16.31 6.55 -7.39
C TYR A 66 16.37 7.38 -8.68
N ALA A 67 15.32 8.15 -8.99
CA ALA A 67 15.31 9.04 -10.15
C ALA A 67 16.39 10.13 -10.05
N GLU A 68 16.63 10.68 -8.86
CA GLU A 68 17.70 11.66 -8.64
C GLU A 68 19.09 11.00 -8.72
N LEU A 69 19.28 9.82 -8.13
CA LEU A 69 20.54 9.08 -8.22
C LEU A 69 20.90 8.73 -9.66
N ALA A 70 19.92 8.33 -10.47
CA ALA A 70 20.11 8.02 -11.88
C ALA A 70 20.61 9.24 -12.70
N LYS A 71 20.24 10.46 -12.31
CA LYS A 71 20.73 11.70 -12.95
C LYS A 71 22.19 11.99 -12.62
N ILE A 72 22.63 11.65 -11.40
CA ILE A 72 23.97 11.95 -10.90
C ILE A 72 24.97 10.88 -11.32
N TRP A 73 24.54 9.63 -11.41
CA TRP A 73 25.40 8.48 -11.73
C TRP A 73 24.84 7.64 -12.89
N PRO A 74 24.88 8.17 -14.13
CA PRO A 74 24.30 7.50 -15.30
C PRO A 74 24.99 6.17 -15.64
N GLU A 75 26.21 5.93 -15.14
CA GLU A 75 26.98 4.70 -15.37
C GLU A 75 26.61 3.55 -14.40
N ILE A 76 25.93 3.84 -13.29
CA ILE A 76 25.47 2.83 -12.30
C ILE A 76 23.97 2.56 -12.46
N SER A 77 23.22 3.49 -13.04
CA SER A 77 21.80 3.31 -13.36
C SER A 77 21.67 2.51 -14.66
N ASP A 78 21.80 1.18 -14.58
CA ASP A 78 21.30 0.33 -15.63
C ASP A 78 19.78 0.54 -15.72
N GLU A 79 19.32 1.19 -16.79
CA GLU A 79 17.88 1.34 -17.07
C GLU A 79 17.14 -0.01 -17.02
N GLU A 80 17.87 -1.10 -17.25
CA GLU A 80 17.38 -2.47 -17.10
C GLU A 80 17.01 -2.81 -15.66
N GLU A 81 17.79 -2.40 -14.66
CA GLU A 81 17.53 -2.67 -13.24
C GLU A 81 16.33 -1.87 -12.72
N SER A 82 16.17 -0.62 -13.15
CA SER A 82 15.00 0.21 -12.84
C SER A 82 13.71 -0.35 -13.49
N ARG A 83 13.80 -0.81 -14.74
CA ARG A 83 12.68 -1.51 -15.42
C ARG A 83 12.40 -2.87 -14.81
N GLU A 84 13.41 -3.58 -14.32
CA GLU A 84 13.25 -4.87 -13.65
C GLU A 84 12.62 -4.71 -12.28
N PHE A 85 13.01 -3.69 -11.51
CA PHE A 85 12.36 -3.34 -10.24
C PHE A 85 10.88 -3.00 -10.44
N SER A 86 10.58 -2.15 -11.44
CA SER A 86 9.21 -1.79 -11.82
C SER A 86 8.40 -3.02 -12.23
N ARG A 87 8.99 -3.92 -13.03
CA ARG A 87 8.37 -5.21 -13.41
C ARG A 87 8.14 -6.13 -12.22
N ARG A 88 9.10 -6.26 -11.30
CA ARG A 88 8.96 -7.07 -10.07
C ARG A 88 7.90 -6.50 -9.12
N ARG A 89 7.70 -5.18 -9.11
CA ARG A 89 6.61 -4.53 -8.36
C ARG A 89 5.25 -4.80 -8.99
N ALA A 90 5.12 -4.59 -10.31
CA ALA A 90 3.89 -4.91 -11.05
C ALA A 90 3.53 -6.40 -10.95
N ALA A 91 4.52 -7.30 -11.01
CA ALA A 91 4.32 -8.74 -10.86
C ALA A 91 3.94 -9.14 -9.42
N ARG A 92 4.43 -8.44 -8.39
CA ARG A 92 4.00 -8.65 -7.00
C ARG A 92 2.56 -8.19 -6.77
N LEU A 93 2.18 -7.06 -7.36
CA LEU A 93 0.81 -6.56 -7.35
C LEU A 93 -0.14 -7.50 -8.12
N ALA A 94 0.32 -8.08 -9.24
CA ALA A 94 -0.47 -9.02 -10.05
C ALA A 94 -0.59 -10.42 -9.40
N LYS A 95 0.49 -10.97 -8.83
CA LYS A 95 0.43 -12.28 -8.12
C LYS A 95 -0.41 -12.27 -6.85
N GLY A 96 -0.62 -11.09 -6.25
CA GLY A 96 -1.57 -10.92 -5.15
C GLY A 96 -3.04 -10.92 -5.59
N GLY A 97 -3.32 -10.89 -6.91
CA GLY A 97 -4.67 -10.90 -7.48
C GLY A 97 -5.11 -12.23 -8.11
N ASP A 98 -4.24 -13.25 -8.16
CA ASP A 98 -4.53 -14.59 -8.72
C ASP A 98 -4.65 -15.69 -7.64
N ALA A 99 -4.70 -15.30 -6.36
CA ALA A 99 -5.12 -16.20 -5.28
C ALA A 99 -6.61 -15.96 -4.99
N GLU A 100 -7.42 -16.79 -5.65
CA GLU A 100 -8.90 -16.93 -5.60
C GLU A 100 -9.74 -16.08 -6.57
#